data_AF-A0A3D5HC54-F1
#
_entry.id   AF-A0A3D5HC54-F1
#
_cell.length_a   1.000
_cell.length_b   1.000
_cell.length_c   1.000
_cell.angle_alpha   90.00
_cell.angle_beta   90.00
_cell.angle_gamma   90.00
#
_symmetry.space_group_name_H-M   'P 1'
#
loop_
_entity.id
_entity.type
_entity.pdbx_description
1 polymer ?
#
loop_
_entity_poly.entity_id
_entity_poly.type
_entity_poly.pdbx_seq_one_letter_code
_entity_poly.pdbx_strand_id
1 'polypeptide(L)'
;MFYDTSGTVPVLFRARVRDARGKYSAWSNIYHIRFVTPTAVNDGTSAVGDQYKLEDNYPNPFNPSTTIRFSVPAGTYGPTSLRVYDLLGKEVRTLVNEELKAGSYEKTFDATGLSSGVYFYRLQAGESVSTKKLLLMK
;
A
#
# COMPACT_ATOMS: atom_id res chain seq x y z
N MET A 1 -28.09 -4.45 -12.44
CA MET A 1 -27.41 -3.33 -13.12
C MET A 1 -27.70 -2.10 -12.28
N PHE A 2 -26.80 -1.71 -11.40
CA PHE A 2 -26.99 -0.53 -10.54
C PHE A 2 -25.63 0.13 -10.32
N TYR A 3 -25.44 1.29 -10.94
CA TYR A 3 -24.36 2.21 -10.62
C TYR A 3 -24.95 3.30 -9.72
N ASP A 4 -24.24 3.65 -8.66
CA ASP A 4 -24.36 4.97 -8.03
C ASP A 4 -23.54 5.94 -8.89
N THR A 5 -24.22 6.98 -9.38
CA THR A 5 -23.69 8.06 -10.24
C THR A 5 -22.66 8.98 -9.55
N SER A 6 -22.31 8.74 -8.28
CA SER A 6 -21.41 9.61 -7.51
C SER A 6 -19.93 9.24 -7.54
N GLY A 7 -19.54 8.10 -8.14
CA GLY A 7 -18.14 7.72 -8.33
C GLY A 7 -17.31 7.58 -7.04
N THR A 8 -17.93 7.51 -5.86
CA THR A 8 -17.21 7.62 -4.57
C THR A 8 -17.38 6.41 -3.65
N VAL A 9 -18.25 5.44 -3.98
CA VAL A 9 -18.43 4.24 -3.16
C VAL A 9 -17.99 2.98 -3.92
N PRO A 10 -17.01 2.19 -3.42
CA PRO A 10 -16.64 0.92 -4.03
C PRO A 10 -17.81 -0.05 -3.97
N VAL A 11 -18.09 -0.72 -5.10
CA VAL A 11 -18.97 -1.88 -5.10
C VAL A 11 -18.17 -3.07 -4.60
N LEU A 12 -18.57 -3.61 -3.45
CA LEU A 12 -17.94 -4.79 -2.84
C LEU A 12 -18.66 -6.06 -3.29
N PHE A 13 -17.91 -7.08 -3.66
CA PHE A 13 -18.44 -8.36 -4.10
C PHE A 13 -18.10 -9.47 -3.12
N ARG A 14 -19.05 -10.36 -2.85
CA ARG A 14 -18.80 -11.62 -2.14
C ARG A 14 -19.65 -12.71 -2.79
N ALA A 15 -19.09 -13.91 -2.89
CA ALA A 15 -19.77 -15.07 -3.44
C ALA A 15 -20.10 -16.07 -2.33
N ARG A 16 -21.18 -16.85 -2.53
CA ARG A 16 -21.46 -18.04 -1.71
C ARG A 16 -22.11 -19.10 -2.57
N VAL A 17 -21.91 -20.36 -2.23
CA VAL A 17 -22.48 -21.51 -2.94
C VAL A 17 -23.85 -21.83 -2.38
N ARG A 18 -24.77 -22.28 -3.23
CA ARG A 18 -26.06 -22.87 -2.83
C ARG A 18 -26.08 -24.33 -3.27
N ASP A 19 -26.41 -25.23 -2.37
CA ASP A 19 -26.54 -26.66 -2.69
C ASP A 19 -27.91 -27.00 -3.32
N ALA A 20 -28.04 -28.23 -3.82
CA ALA A 20 -29.28 -28.72 -4.44
C ALA A 20 -30.48 -28.81 -3.47
N ARG A 21 -30.24 -28.75 -2.15
CA ARG A 21 -31.27 -28.73 -1.10
C ARG A 21 -31.62 -27.29 -0.68
N GLY A 22 -31.00 -26.29 -1.31
CA GLY A 22 -31.25 -24.88 -1.08
C GLY A 22 -30.45 -24.27 0.07
N LYS A 23 -29.54 -24.99 0.72
CA LYS A 23 -28.68 -24.47 1.80
C LYS A 23 -27.50 -23.70 1.21
N TYR A 24 -27.17 -22.57 1.84
CA TYR A 24 -26.04 -21.74 1.44
C TYR A 24 -24.77 -22.04 2.24
N SER A 25 -23.61 -21.91 1.60
CA SER A 25 -22.31 -21.88 2.28
C SER A 25 -22.10 -20.58 3.05
N ALA A 26 -21.02 -20.53 3.84
CA ALA A 26 -20.45 -19.26 4.28
C ALA A 26 -20.10 -18.39 3.07
N TRP A 27 -20.09 -17.07 3.28
CA TRP A 27 -19.62 -16.12 2.29
C TRP A 27 -18.11 -16.27 2.07
N SER A 28 -17.67 -16.02 0.84
CA SER A 28 -16.26 -15.79 0.54
C SER A 28 -15.77 -14.50 1.20
N ASN A 29 -14.45 -14.30 1.16
CA ASN A 29 -13.85 -12.99 1.40
C ASN A 29 -14.43 -11.95 0.42
N ILE A 30 -14.28 -10.68 0.79
CA ILE A 30 -14.69 -9.55 -0.04
C ILE A 30 -13.71 -9.39 -1.19
N TYR A 31 -14.22 -9.34 -2.41
CA TYR A 31 -13.48 -9.10 -3.64
C TYR A 31 -13.81 -7.71 -4.20
N HIS A 32 -12.78 -7.05 -4.71
CA HIS A 32 -12.89 -5.78 -5.40
C HIS A 32 -12.84 -6.04 -6.92
N ILE A 33 -13.94 -5.74 -7.62
CA ILE A 33 -13.98 -5.83 -9.09
C ILE A 33 -14.07 -4.41 -9.63
N ARG A 34 -13.02 -3.97 -10.33
CA ARG A 34 -13.01 -2.69 -11.03
C ARG A 34 -13.40 -2.90 -12.49
N PHE A 35 -14.44 -2.23 -12.93
CA PHE A 35 -14.73 -2.06 -14.36
C PHE A 35 -13.93 -0.86 -14.85
N VAL A 36 -12.89 -1.11 -15.66
CA VAL A 36 -12.19 -0.03 -16.37
C VAL A 36 -12.87 0.18 -17.72
N THR A 37 -13.33 1.40 -17.98
CA THR A 37 -13.62 1.83 -19.36
C THR A 37 -12.28 2.06 -20.04
N PRO A 38 -11.97 1.38 -21.16
CA PRO A 38 -10.73 1.64 -21.87
C PRO A 38 -10.75 3.08 -22.39
N THR A 39 -9.93 3.96 -21.81
CA THR A 39 -9.68 5.30 -22.32
C THR A 39 -8.38 5.30 -23.12
N ALA A 40 -8.37 6.06 -24.23
CA ALA A 40 -7.29 6.11 -25.19
C ALA A 40 -5.91 6.45 -24.57
N VAL A 41 -4.86 6.04 -25.28
CA VAL A 41 -3.45 6.13 -24.86
C VAL A 41 -2.91 7.56 -24.95
N ASN A 42 -2.16 7.94 -23.90
CA ASN A 42 -1.24 9.09 -23.70
C ASN A 42 -1.80 10.47 -23.32
N ASP A 43 -1.51 10.89 -22.07
CA ASP A 43 -0.66 12.06 -21.80
C ASP A 43 -0.22 12.12 -20.32
N GLY A 44 1.10 12.04 -20.08
CA GLY A 44 1.88 12.65 -18.98
C GLY A 44 1.50 12.49 -17.50
N THR A 45 0.35 11.91 -17.16
CA THR A 45 -0.04 11.63 -15.78
C THR A 45 0.53 10.28 -15.41
N SER A 46 1.40 10.25 -14.41
CA SER A 46 1.88 9.00 -13.81
C SER A 46 0.64 8.23 -13.38
N ALA A 47 0.22 7.27 -14.21
CA ALA A 47 -0.79 6.30 -13.86
C ALA A 47 -0.27 5.66 -12.58
N VAL A 48 -0.85 6.05 -11.45
CA VAL A 48 -0.60 5.38 -10.19
C VAL A 48 -1.03 3.96 -10.46
N GLY A 49 -0.03 3.08 -10.62
CA GLY A 49 -0.26 1.72 -11.11
C GLY A 49 -1.33 1.04 -10.28
N ASP A 50 -1.98 0.02 -10.83
CA ASP A 50 -3.07 -0.69 -10.17
C ASP A 50 -2.65 -1.45 -8.88
N GLN A 51 -1.41 -1.25 -8.41
CA GLN A 51 -0.82 -1.93 -7.27
C GLN A 51 -0.04 -0.96 -6.39
N TYR A 52 0.04 -1.30 -5.09
CA TYR A 52 0.95 -0.63 -4.18
C TYR A 52 2.39 -0.84 -4.62
N LYS A 53 3.15 0.25 -4.70
CA LYS A 53 4.57 0.19 -5.03
C LYS A 53 5.36 0.82 -3.89
N LEU A 54 6.36 0.09 -3.42
CA LEU A 54 7.36 0.59 -2.49
C LEU A 54 8.68 0.70 -3.23
N GLU A 55 9.17 1.91 -3.42
CA GLU A 55 10.42 2.16 -4.13
C GLU A 55 11.61 1.97 -3.20
N ASP A 56 12.80 1.84 -3.80
CA ASP A 56 14.04 1.90 -3.04
C ASP A 56 14.22 3.27 -2.41
N ASN A 57 14.77 3.29 -1.20
CA ASN A 57 15.10 4.54 -0.53
C ASN A 57 16.32 5.18 -1.21
N TYR A 58 16.35 6.52 -1.26
CA TYR A 58 17.50 7.26 -1.77
C TYR A 58 17.84 8.43 -0.85
N PRO A 59 19.12 8.59 -0.45
CA PRO A 59 20.27 7.71 -0.75
C PRO A 59 20.20 6.35 -0.03
N ASN A 60 20.92 5.34 -0.53
CA ASN A 60 21.18 4.06 0.15
C ASN A 60 22.57 3.51 -0.29
N PRO A 61 23.57 3.38 0.60
CA PRO A 61 23.55 3.64 2.03
C PRO A 61 23.24 5.10 2.38
N PHE A 62 22.74 5.38 3.58
CA PHE A 62 22.32 6.73 3.98
C PHE A 62 22.91 7.16 5.33
N ASN A 63 23.00 8.49 5.54
CA ASN A 63 23.43 9.11 6.80
C ASN A 63 22.93 10.56 6.94
N PRO A 64 22.25 10.94 8.05
CA PRO A 64 21.37 10.11 8.87
C PRO A 64 19.98 9.96 8.23
N SER A 65 19.71 10.63 7.10
CA SER A 65 18.40 10.70 6.48
C SER A 65 18.34 10.07 5.09
N THR A 66 17.21 9.46 4.76
CA THR A 66 16.90 8.94 3.42
C THR A 66 15.44 9.21 3.08
N THR A 67 15.10 9.28 1.79
CA THR A 67 13.73 9.45 1.32
C THR A 67 13.19 8.11 0.82
N ILE A 68 12.01 7.73 1.32
CA ILE A 68 11.28 6.55 0.89
C ILE A 68 10.09 7.02 0.05
N ARG A 69 10.00 6.49 -1.18
CA ARG A 69 8.90 6.77 -2.11
C ARG A 69 7.98 5.57 -2.19
N PHE A 70 6.68 5.82 -2.25
CA PHE A 70 5.69 4.77 -2.43
C PHE A 70 4.44 5.31 -3.12
N SER A 71 3.68 4.41 -3.74
CA SER A 71 2.41 4.74 -4.40
C SER A 71 1.26 3.96 -3.79
N VAL A 72 0.14 4.66 -3.61
CA VAL A 72 -1.13 4.12 -3.13
C VAL A 72 -2.11 4.11 -4.31
N PRO A 73 -2.56 2.94 -4.80
CA PRO A 73 -3.46 2.85 -5.94
C PRO A 73 -4.84 3.42 -5.62
N ALA A 74 -5.54 3.85 -6.66
CA ALA A 74 -6.96 4.16 -6.55
C ALA A 74 -7.75 2.96 -6.00
N GLY A 75 -8.81 3.20 -5.23
CA GLY A 75 -9.58 2.11 -4.61
C GLY A 75 -8.88 1.41 -3.44
N THR A 76 -7.82 2.02 -2.88
CA THR A 76 -7.32 1.67 -1.55
C THR A 76 -8.34 2.12 -0.51
N TYR A 77 -8.79 1.18 0.33
CA TYR A 77 -9.70 1.44 1.44
C TYR A 77 -9.05 0.98 2.74
N GLY A 78 -8.99 1.88 3.72
CA GLY A 78 -8.40 1.64 5.04
C GLY A 78 -7.01 2.27 5.23
N PRO A 79 -6.43 2.12 6.43
CA PRO A 79 -5.20 2.80 6.81
C PRO A 79 -4.00 2.25 6.05
N THR A 80 -3.17 3.16 5.53
CA THR A 80 -1.84 2.87 5.02
C THR A 80 -0.82 3.14 6.11
N SER A 81 0.10 2.20 6.31
CA SER A 81 1.19 2.35 7.26
C SER A 81 2.54 2.13 6.61
N LEU A 82 3.49 2.99 6.94
CA LEU A 82 4.90 2.87 6.57
C LEU A 82 5.70 2.90 7.87
N ARG A 83 6.32 1.77 8.20
CA ARG A 83 7.05 1.61 9.47
C ARG A 83 8.43 1.02 9.24
N VAL A 84 9.38 1.38 10.10
CA VAL A 84 10.78 0.95 10.07
C VAL A 84 11.05 0.02 11.25
N TYR A 85 11.78 -1.06 11.00
CA TYR A 85 12.11 -2.12 11.93
C TYR A 85 13.61 -2.38 11.94
N ASP A 86 14.14 -2.84 13.08
CA ASP A 86 15.50 -3.36 13.19
C ASP A 86 15.59 -4.84 12.75
N LEU A 87 16.79 -5.42 12.83
CA LEU A 87 17.06 -6.82 12.45
C LEU A 87 16.29 -7.84 13.31
N LEU A 88 15.90 -7.46 14.54
CA LEU A 88 15.13 -8.30 15.45
C LEU A 88 13.62 -8.16 15.22
N GLY A 89 13.20 -7.32 14.26
CA GLY A 89 11.80 -7.05 13.96
C GLY A 89 11.14 -6.08 14.93
N LYS A 90 11.91 -5.37 15.77
CA LYS A 90 11.36 -4.32 16.63
C LYS A 90 11.10 -3.07 15.80
N GLU A 91 9.90 -2.52 15.93
CA GLU A 91 9.56 -1.23 15.31
C GLU A 91 10.40 -0.11 15.95
N VAL A 92 11.15 0.62 15.13
CA VAL A 92 12.00 1.74 15.57
C VAL A 92 11.40 3.09 15.18
N ARG A 93 10.54 3.13 14.14
CA ARG A 93 9.89 4.35 13.68
C ARG A 93 8.61 4.05 12.92
N THR A 94 7.57 4.85 13.14
CA THR A 94 6.41 4.94 12.25
C THR A 94 6.50 6.24 11.44
N LEU A 95 6.48 6.14 10.11
CA LEU A 95 6.55 7.28 9.18
C LEU A 95 5.16 7.69 8.67
N VAL A 96 4.27 6.72 8.53
CA VAL A 96 2.87 6.90 8.11
C VAL A 96 2.01 5.89 8.86
N ASN A 97 0.83 6.31 9.30
CA ASN A 97 -0.21 5.43 9.86
C ASN A 97 -1.57 6.14 9.76
N GLU A 98 -2.02 6.40 8.53
CA GLU A 98 -3.22 7.18 8.23
C GLU A 98 -3.91 6.68 6.94
N GLU A 99 -5.13 7.11 6.70
CA GLU A 99 -5.82 6.85 5.44
C GLU A 99 -5.28 7.80 4.35
N LEU A 100 -4.64 7.23 3.33
CA LEU A 100 -4.10 7.97 2.21
C LEU A 100 -5.01 7.84 0.99
N LYS A 101 -5.14 8.94 0.25
CA LYS A 101 -5.78 8.94 -1.06
C LYS A 101 -4.88 8.26 -2.08
N ALA A 102 -5.45 7.98 -3.25
CA ALA A 102 -4.66 7.51 -4.39
C ALA A 102 -3.60 8.54 -4.76
N GLY A 103 -2.35 8.12 -4.91
CA GLY A 103 -1.25 9.04 -5.23
C GLY A 103 0.13 8.46 -4.97
N SER A 104 1.14 9.25 -5.33
CA SER A 104 2.53 9.02 -4.99
C SER A 104 2.92 9.86 -3.80
N TYR A 105 3.66 9.26 -2.87
CA TYR A 105 4.05 9.86 -1.62
C TYR A 105 5.55 9.71 -1.39
N GLU A 106 6.13 10.72 -0.75
CA GLU A 106 7.52 10.71 -0.29
C GLU A 106 7.54 10.96 1.21
N LYS A 107 8.32 10.17 1.94
CA LYS A 107 8.52 10.32 3.37
C LYS A 107 10.00 10.23 3.70
N THR A 108 10.50 11.24 4.38
CA THR A 108 11.87 11.26 4.88
C THR A 108 11.96 10.43 6.16
N PHE A 109 12.89 9.49 6.19
CA PHE A 109 13.29 8.79 7.39
C PHE A 109 14.57 9.42 7.93
N ASP A 110 14.51 9.93 9.15
CA ASP A 110 15.67 10.39 9.92
C ASP A 110 16.03 9.33 10.98
N ALA A 111 17.24 8.79 10.88
CA ALA A 111 17.80 7.77 11.76
C ALA A 111 18.78 8.35 12.82
N THR A 112 18.62 9.62 13.16
CA THR A 112 19.32 10.24 14.29
C THR A 112 19.05 9.43 15.57
N GLY A 113 20.11 9.08 16.30
CA GLY A 113 20.02 8.21 17.49
C GLY A 113 20.01 6.70 17.24
N LEU A 114 19.95 6.23 15.98
CA LEU A 114 20.05 4.81 15.64
C LEU A 114 21.51 4.40 15.32
N SER A 115 21.90 3.16 15.66
CA SER A 115 23.23 2.62 15.35
C SER A 115 23.34 2.23 13.87
N SER A 116 24.54 2.33 13.28
CA SER A 116 24.81 1.83 11.92
C SER A 116 24.42 0.36 11.80
N GLY A 117 23.86 -0.02 10.65
CA GLY A 117 23.37 -1.38 10.44
C GLY A 117 22.25 -1.48 9.42
N VAL A 118 21.70 -2.68 9.30
CA VAL A 118 20.59 -2.98 8.40
C VAL A 118 19.27 -2.76 9.12
N TYR A 119 18.35 -2.07 8.45
CA TYR A 119 16.97 -1.86 8.87
C TYR A 119 16.03 -2.29 7.75
N PHE A 120 14.75 -2.46 8.09
CA PHE A 120 13.71 -2.80 7.13
C PHE A 120 12.59 -1.79 7.23
N TYR A 121 12.03 -1.39 6.10
CA TYR A 121 10.83 -0.57 6.05
C TYR A 121 9.72 -1.35 5.36
N ARG A 122 8.54 -1.33 5.97
CA ARG A 122 7.36 -2.05 5.53
C ARG A 122 6.24 -1.08 5.24
N LEU A 123 5.76 -1.13 4.01
CA LEU A 123 4.52 -0.51 3.58
C LEU A 123 3.41 -1.55 3.69
N GLN A 124 2.33 -1.21 4.39
CA GLN A 124 1.15 -2.05 4.54
C GLN A 124 -0.10 -1.23 4.31
N ALA A 125 -0.98 -1.73 3.44
CA ALA A 125 -2.28 -1.12 3.15
C ALA A 125 -3.26 -2.23 2.74
N GLY A 126 -4.31 -2.41 3.54
CA GLY A 126 -5.19 -3.58 3.44
C GLY A 126 -4.41 -4.89 3.55
N GLU A 127 -4.61 -5.79 2.59
CA GLU A 127 -3.91 -7.09 2.49
C GLU A 127 -2.53 -6.99 1.81
N SER A 128 -2.20 -5.85 1.21
CA SER A 128 -0.92 -5.66 0.52
C SER A 128 0.17 -5.27 1.50
N VAL A 129 1.26 -6.03 1.50
CA VAL A 129 2.45 -5.78 2.31
C VAL A 129 3.68 -5.83 1.41
N SER A 130 4.49 -4.78 1.46
CA SER A 130 5.78 -4.71 0.78
C SER A 130 6.86 -4.29 1.76
N THR A 131 8.01 -4.96 1.72
CA THR A 131 9.14 -4.71 2.64
C THR A 131 10.42 -4.56 1.84
N LYS A 132 11.24 -3.58 2.22
CA LYS A 132 12.57 -3.35 1.63
C LYS A 132 13.60 -3.06 2.71
N LYS A 133 14.88 -3.17 2.36
CA LYS A 133 16.01 -3.01 3.28
C LYS A 133 16.66 -1.63 3.15
N LEU A 134 17.14 -1.08 4.27
CA LEU A 134 17.89 0.16 4.37
C LEU A 134 19.27 -0.17 4.96
N LEU A 135 20.32 0.49 4.50
CA LEU A 135 21.64 0.42 5.13
C LEU A 135 22.02 1.79 5.70
N LEU A 136 22.00 1.91 7.03
CA LEU A 136 22.47 3.10 7.74
C LEU A 136 23.98 3.00 7.94
N MET A 137 24.72 3.99 7.47
CA MET A 137 26.16 4.12 7.70
C MET A 137 26.43 5.46 8.37
N LYS A 138 27.20 5.46 9.46
CA LYS A 138 27.69 6.66 10.15
C LYS A 138 29.21 6.66 10.16
#